data_AF-A0A625JXA5-F1
#
_entry.id   AF-A0A625JXA5-F1
#
_cell.length_a   1.000
_cell.length_b   1.000
_cell.length_c   1.000
_cell.angle_alpha   90.00
_cell.angle_beta   90.00
_cell.angle_gamma   90.00
#
_symmetry.space_group_name_H-M   'P 1'
#
loop_
_entity.id
_entity.type
_entity.pdbx_description
1 polymer ?
#
loop_
_entity_poly.entity_id
_entity_poly.type
_entity_poly.pdbx_seq_one_letter_code
_entity_poly.pdbx_strand_id
1 'polypeptide(L)'
;MIGVDIPIADLQKDFENKPGNSFLFNQNEKVFVAKNKQLLDPSVDHSPVINAHKQNGDYKFFEYGLKGQERLGICANIYDYRVCSTESAEIINKPIMQIALTQAIVVIIMIVLSIAVLYFIVSRYLSPLEKIQTGLNSFFDFINHKTKDSAMIDVKSNDEFGAMAKAI
;
A
#
# COMPACT_ATOMS: atom_id res chain seq x y z
N MET A 1 47.53 3.51 -27.06
CA MET A 1 46.14 3.48 -26.54
C MET A 1 45.38 2.54 -27.46
N ILE A 2 44.95 1.37 -26.96
CA ILE A 2 44.18 0.42 -27.76
C ILE A 2 42.75 0.96 -27.79
N GLY A 3 42.25 1.31 -28.97
CA GLY A 3 40.85 1.72 -29.16
C GLY A 3 39.99 0.47 -29.31
N VAL A 4 38.94 0.37 -28.51
CA VAL A 4 37.87 -0.61 -28.70
C VAL A 4 36.66 0.16 -29.21
N ASP A 5 36.30 -0.05 -30.48
CA ASP A 5 35.09 0.54 -31.05
C ASP A 5 33.89 -0.32 -30.65
N ILE A 6 33.03 0.24 -29.79
CA ILE A 6 31.74 -0.37 -29.45
C ILE A 6 30.69 0.23 -30.40
N PRO A 7 30.02 -0.57 -31.24
CA PRO A 7 28.96 -0.08 -32.11
C PRO A 7 27.81 0.56 -31.31
N ILE A 8 27.34 1.72 -31.74
CA ILE A 8 26.15 2.39 -31.16
C ILE A 8 24.93 1.46 -31.21
N ALA A 9 24.86 0.58 -32.21
CA ALA A 9 23.80 -0.42 -32.34
C ALA A 9 23.76 -1.40 -31.15
N ASP A 10 24.93 -1.81 -30.64
CA ASP A 10 25.01 -2.70 -29.48
C ASP A 10 24.56 -1.98 -28.21
N LEU A 11 25.01 -0.73 -28.04
CA LEU A 11 24.57 0.12 -26.92
C LEU A 11 23.05 0.40 -26.95
N GLN A 12 22.49 0.63 -28.14
CA GLN A 12 21.04 0.80 -28.33
C GLN A 12 20.28 -0.47 -27.93
N LYS A 13 20.77 -1.65 -28.33
CA LYS A 13 20.19 -2.94 -27.95
C LYS A 13 20.25 -3.19 -26.44
N ASP A 14 21.32 -2.76 -25.78
CA ASP A 14 21.42 -2.84 -24.33
C ASP A 14 20.34 -2.00 -23.64
N PHE A 15 20.13 -0.75 -24.09
CA PHE A 15 19.11 0.15 -23.52
C PHE A 15 17.68 -0.33 -23.75
N GLU A 16 17.40 -0.95 -24.90
CA GLU A 16 16.09 -1.55 -25.18
C GLU A 16 15.69 -2.60 -24.14
N ASN A 17 16.67 -3.32 -23.57
CA ASN A 17 16.48 -4.38 -22.59
C ASN A 17 16.58 -3.91 -21.13
N LYS A 18 16.91 -2.64 -20.84
CA LYS A 18 17.00 -2.13 -19.47
C LYS A 18 15.62 -1.80 -18.88
N PRO A 19 15.42 -1.93 -17.56
CA PRO A 19 14.21 -1.47 -16.88
C PRO A 19 14.13 0.06 -16.87
N GLY A 20 12.91 0.59 -16.82
CA GLY A 20 12.65 2.03 -16.94
C GLY A 20 12.80 2.53 -18.38
N ASN A 21 12.28 3.72 -18.67
CA ASN A 21 12.43 4.37 -19.97
C ASN A 21 13.70 5.24 -19.97
N SER A 22 14.85 4.56 -20.13
CA SER A 22 16.18 5.18 -20.10
C SER A 22 16.66 5.66 -21.46
N PHE A 23 17.45 6.73 -21.46
CA PHE A 23 18.03 7.36 -22.64
C PHE A 23 19.31 8.14 -22.30
N LEU A 24 20.11 8.42 -23.32
CA LEU A 24 21.46 8.94 -23.20
C LEU A 24 21.64 10.18 -24.08
N PHE A 25 22.12 11.26 -23.47
CA PHE A 25 22.54 12.47 -24.16
C PHE A 25 24.04 12.45 -24.41
N ASN A 26 24.44 12.96 -25.58
CA ASN A 26 25.83 13.26 -25.89
C ASN A 26 26.26 14.63 -25.32
N GLN A 27 27.51 15.00 -25.56
CA GLN A 27 28.11 16.28 -25.14
C GLN A 27 27.35 17.52 -25.63
N ASN A 28 26.59 17.38 -26.72
CA ASN A 28 25.79 18.46 -27.32
C ASN A 28 24.33 18.44 -26.84
N GLU A 29 24.04 17.74 -25.73
CA GLU A 29 22.71 17.57 -25.15
C GLU A 29 21.69 16.97 -26.15
N LYS A 30 22.15 16.17 -27.13
CA LYS A 30 21.28 15.44 -28.05
C LYS A 30 21.16 13.98 -27.64
N VAL A 31 19.94 13.46 -27.64
CA VAL A 31 19.69 12.04 -27.41
C VAL A 31 20.17 11.24 -28.62
N PHE A 32 20.94 10.18 -28.37
CA PHE A 32 21.44 9.29 -29.42
C PHE A 32 21.21 7.81 -29.15
N VAL A 33 20.89 7.46 -27.89
CA VAL A 33 20.43 6.13 -27.49
C VAL A 33 19.22 6.30 -26.59
N ALA A 34 18.16 5.54 -26.85
CA ALA A 34 16.95 5.58 -26.03
C ALA A 34 16.18 4.28 -26.11
N LYS A 35 15.65 3.80 -24.98
CA LYS A 35 14.73 2.67 -24.96
C LYS A 35 13.48 2.97 -25.77
N ASN A 36 12.82 4.10 -25.50
CA ASN A 36 11.75 4.60 -26.35
C ASN A 36 12.34 5.37 -27.53
N LYS A 37 12.32 4.77 -28.72
CA LYS A 37 12.85 5.35 -29.96
C LYS A 37 12.20 6.68 -30.36
N GLN A 38 11.00 7.00 -29.85
CA GLN A 38 10.38 8.31 -30.07
C GLN A 38 11.21 9.45 -29.48
N LEU A 39 12.02 9.19 -28.45
CA LEU A 39 12.91 10.20 -27.84
C LEU A 39 14.09 10.59 -28.74
N LEU A 40 14.37 9.79 -29.78
CA LEU A 40 15.39 10.09 -30.79
C LEU A 40 14.88 11.08 -31.84
N ASP A 41 13.58 11.35 -31.89
CA ASP A 41 12.99 12.32 -32.81
C ASP A 41 13.47 13.74 -32.45
N PRO A 42 14.08 14.50 -33.38
CA PRO A 42 14.55 15.86 -33.14
C PRO A 42 13.46 16.87 -32.72
N SER A 43 12.18 16.56 -32.97
CA SER A 43 11.04 17.39 -32.56
C SER A 43 10.71 17.29 -31.06
N VAL A 44 11.27 16.31 -30.35
CA VAL A 44 11.06 16.15 -28.92
C VAL A 44 11.91 17.18 -28.15
N ASP A 45 11.23 18.05 -27.40
CA ASP A 45 11.90 19.00 -26.51
C ASP A 45 12.38 18.29 -25.24
N HIS A 46 13.70 18.16 -25.12
CA HIS A 46 14.37 17.60 -23.96
C HIS A 46 14.82 18.66 -22.94
N SER A 47 14.60 19.94 -23.22
CA SER A 47 14.98 21.05 -22.32
C SER A 47 14.39 20.91 -20.91
N PRO A 48 13.13 20.47 -20.73
CA PRO A 48 12.55 20.30 -19.39
C PRO A 48 13.31 19.31 -18.51
N VAL A 49 13.67 18.14 -19.05
CA VAL A 49 14.41 17.11 -18.28
C VAL A 49 15.86 17.55 -18.01
N ILE A 50 16.48 18.21 -18.99
CA ILE A 50 17.83 18.79 -18.86
C ILE A 50 17.87 19.84 -17.75
N ASN A 51 16.90 20.76 -17.74
CA ASN A 51 16.84 21.85 -16.76
C ASN A 51 16.51 21.32 -15.37
N ALA A 52 15.58 20.37 -15.25
CA ALA A 52 15.26 19.74 -13.98
C ALA A 52 16.46 18.99 -13.39
N HIS A 53 17.23 18.27 -14.22
CA HIS A 53 18.48 17.64 -13.77
C HIS A 53 19.51 18.67 -13.30
N LYS A 54 19.73 19.77 -14.06
CA LYS A 54 20.66 20.85 -13.66
C LYS A 54 20.31 21.46 -12.30
N GLN A 55 19.03 21.54 -11.95
CA GLN A 55 18.58 22.06 -10.66
C GLN A 55 18.74 21.06 -9.51
N ASN A 56 18.51 19.77 -9.76
CA ASN A 56 18.47 18.77 -8.70
C ASN A 56 19.83 18.11 -8.45
N GLY A 57 20.59 17.84 -9.51
CA GLY A 57 21.87 17.14 -9.50
C GLY A 57 21.76 15.64 -9.78
N ASP A 58 22.91 14.97 -9.80
CA ASP A 58 23.01 13.56 -10.16
C ASP A 58 22.36 12.63 -9.13
N TYR A 59 21.74 11.55 -9.63
CA TYR A 59 21.10 10.48 -8.83
C TYR A 59 19.96 10.95 -7.91
N LYS A 60 19.39 12.12 -8.17
CA LYS A 60 18.22 12.64 -7.47
C LYS A 60 16.99 12.57 -8.37
N PHE A 61 15.90 12.09 -7.79
CA PHE A 61 14.60 12.16 -8.45
C PHE A 61 14.13 13.60 -8.53
N PHE A 62 13.49 13.94 -9.65
CA PHE A 62 12.90 15.25 -9.88
C PHE A 62 11.62 15.12 -10.72
N GLU A 63 10.70 16.04 -10.50
CA GLU A 63 9.48 16.15 -11.29
C GLU A 63 9.65 17.20 -12.39
N TYR A 64 9.06 16.95 -13.55
CA TYR A 64 9.05 17.90 -14.65
C TYR A 64 7.82 17.72 -15.53
N GLY A 65 7.37 18.81 -16.17
CA GLY A 65 6.28 18.78 -17.14
C GLY A 65 6.78 18.62 -18.57
N LEU A 66 6.11 17.79 -19.37
CA LEU A 66 6.31 17.72 -20.82
C LEU A 66 4.96 17.57 -21.52
N LYS A 67 4.64 18.49 -22.43
CA LYS A 67 3.34 18.53 -23.16
C LYS A 67 2.11 18.47 -22.21
N GLY A 68 2.20 19.13 -21.06
CA GLY A 68 1.13 19.16 -20.06
C GLY A 68 1.00 17.90 -19.19
N GLN A 69 1.89 16.91 -19.35
CA GLN A 69 1.94 15.72 -18.50
C GLN A 69 3.08 15.84 -17.48
N GLU A 70 2.78 15.57 -16.22
CA GLU A 70 3.79 15.43 -15.16
C GLU A 70 4.56 14.12 -15.31
N ARG A 71 5.87 14.21 -15.11
CA ARG A 71 6.80 13.10 -15.27
C ARG A 71 7.80 13.12 -14.13
N LEU A 72 8.23 11.93 -13.73
CA LEU A 72 9.31 11.73 -12.79
C LEU A 72 10.57 11.35 -13.56
N GLY A 73 11.68 12.02 -13.26
CA GLY A 73 12.97 11.78 -13.88
C GLY A 73 14.07 11.54 -12.85
N ILE A 74 15.10 10.81 -13.26
CA ILE A 74 16.38 10.72 -12.59
C ILE A 74 17.47 10.74 -13.66
N CYS A 75 18.53 11.49 -13.41
CA CYS A 75 19.65 11.59 -14.34
C CYS A 75 20.99 11.56 -13.60
N ALA A 76 22.05 11.23 -14.33
CA ALA A 76 23.42 11.35 -13.89
C ALA A 76 24.33 11.71 -15.06
N ASN A 77 25.29 12.63 -14.83
CA ASN A 77 26.39 12.84 -15.75
C ASN A 77 27.46 11.76 -15.52
N ILE A 78 27.88 11.07 -16.59
CA ILE A 78 28.93 10.06 -16.59
C ILE A 78 29.94 10.46 -17.68
N TYR A 79 31.09 10.97 -17.24
CA TYR A 79 32.03 11.68 -18.12
C TYR A 79 31.29 12.80 -18.87
N ASP A 80 31.31 12.78 -20.20
CA ASP A 80 30.67 13.80 -21.03
C ASP A 80 29.26 13.40 -21.51
N TYR A 81 28.71 12.31 -20.99
CA TYR A 81 27.38 11.82 -21.32
C TYR A 81 26.42 12.06 -20.15
N ARG A 82 25.15 12.28 -20.46
CA ARG A 82 24.10 12.33 -19.43
C ARG A 82 23.14 11.18 -19.65
N VAL A 83 23.06 10.28 -18.67
CA VAL A 83 22.07 9.20 -18.64
C VAL A 83 20.84 9.72 -17.91
N CYS A 84 19.66 9.49 -18.47
CA CYS A 84 18.40 9.81 -17.84
C CYS A 84 17.45 8.62 -17.92
N SER A 85 16.57 8.51 -16.94
CA SER A 85 15.41 7.62 -16.98
C SER A 85 14.19 8.40 -16.54
N THR A 86 13.14 8.41 -17.35
CA THR A 86 11.93 9.18 -17.06
C THR A 86 10.66 8.39 -17.28
N GLU A 87 9.68 8.56 -16.42
CA GLU A 87 8.39 7.89 -16.51
C GLU A 87 7.25 8.89 -16.33
N SER A 88 6.08 8.59 -16.90
CA SER A 88 4.88 9.39 -16.64
C SER A 88 4.43 9.21 -15.19
N ALA A 89 4.07 10.30 -14.52
CA ALA A 89 3.48 10.23 -13.19
C ALA A 89 2.20 9.36 -13.19
N GLU A 90 1.46 9.33 -14.30
CA GLU A 90 0.27 8.47 -14.45
C GLU A 90 0.64 6.97 -14.40
N ILE A 91 1.73 6.57 -15.05
CA ILE A 91 2.18 5.16 -15.07
C ILE A 91 2.61 4.71 -13.67
N ILE A 92 3.19 5.61 -12.89
CA ILE A 92 3.57 5.36 -11.50
C ILE A 92 2.32 5.34 -10.59
N ASN A 93 1.46 6.34 -10.71
CA ASN A 93 0.36 6.57 -9.77
C ASN A 93 -0.85 5.64 -10.01
N LYS A 94 -1.08 5.19 -11.25
CA LYS A 94 -2.19 4.29 -11.58
C LYS A 94 -2.18 2.97 -10.79
N PRO A 95 -1.08 2.17 -10.80
CA PRO A 95 -1.03 0.94 -10.00
C PRO A 95 -1.09 1.25 -8.50
N ILE A 96 -0.45 2.33 -8.04
CA ILE A 96 -0.47 2.74 -6.63
C ILE A 96 -1.91 3.01 -6.17
N MET A 97 -2.69 3.75 -6.97
CA MET A 97 -4.08 4.06 -6.67
C MET A 97 -4.96 2.80 -6.65
N GLN A 98 -4.75 1.89 -7.61
CA GLN A 98 -5.49 0.61 -7.63
C GLN A 98 -5.21 -0.24 -6.39
N ILE A 99 -3.95 -0.30 -5.96
CA ILE A 99 -3.55 -1.01 -4.73
C ILE A 99 -4.18 -0.33 -3.51
N ALA A 100 -4.11 1.00 -3.42
CA ALA A 100 -4.68 1.76 -2.31
C ALA A 100 -6.19 1.53 -2.17
N LEU A 101 -6.94 1.54 -3.28
CA LEU A 101 -8.38 1.25 -3.28
C LEU A 101 -8.67 -0.19 -2.86
N THR A 102 -7.93 -1.16 -3.40
CA THR A 102 -8.07 -2.57 -3.03
C THR A 102 -7.81 -2.77 -1.54
N GLN A 103 -6.74 -2.16 -1.02
CA GLN A 103 -6.37 -2.23 0.39
C GLN A 103 -7.44 -1.61 1.29
N ALA A 104 -8.03 -0.48 0.89
CA ALA A 104 -9.10 0.16 1.64
C ALA A 104 -10.31 -0.76 1.80
N ILE A 105 -10.71 -1.47 0.74
CA ILE A 105 -11.82 -2.44 0.78
C ILE A 105 -11.50 -3.60 1.73
N VAL A 106 -10.29 -4.15 1.66
CA VAL A 106 -9.84 -5.23 2.55
C VAL A 106 -9.90 -4.80 4.02
N VAL A 107 -9.43 -3.59 4.33
CA VAL A 107 -9.46 -3.04 5.70
C VAL A 107 -10.90 -2.90 6.21
N ILE A 108 -11.82 -2.39 5.38
CA ILE A 108 -13.23 -2.25 5.76
C ILE A 108 -13.84 -3.62 6.09
N ILE A 109 -13.59 -4.64 5.26
CA ILE A 109 -14.09 -6.01 5.50
C ILE A 109 -13.54 -6.55 6.82
N MET A 110 -12.25 -6.35 7.10
CA MET A 110 -11.61 -6.81 8.33
C MET A 110 -12.22 -6.15 9.58
N ILE A 111 -12.56 -4.86 9.51
CA ILE A 111 -13.23 -4.15 10.62
C ILE A 111 -14.62 -4.73 10.88
N VAL A 112 -15.42 -4.93 9.83
CA VAL A 112 -16.77 -5.49 9.95
C VAL A 112 -16.73 -6.90 10.54
N LEU A 113 -15.81 -7.74 10.07
CA LEU A 113 -15.61 -9.08 10.61
C LEU A 113 -15.19 -9.04 12.09
N SER A 114 -14.29 -8.13 12.46
CA SER A 114 -13.85 -7.98 13.86
C SER A 114 -15.01 -7.60 14.78
N ILE A 115 -15.87 -6.66 14.36
CA ILE A 115 -17.06 -6.26 15.10
C ILE A 115 -18.04 -7.44 15.21
N ALA A 116 -18.26 -8.19 14.13
CA ALA A 116 -19.14 -9.34 14.13
C ALA A 116 -18.67 -10.44 15.10
N VAL A 117 -17.36 -10.72 15.13
CA VAL A 117 -16.76 -11.68 16.07
C VAL A 117 -16.90 -11.19 17.51
N LEU A 118 -16.62 -9.92 17.80
CA LEU A 118 -16.78 -9.35 19.14
C LEU A 118 -18.24 -9.42 19.60
N TYR A 119 -19.19 -9.07 18.72
CA TYR A 119 -20.63 -9.19 19.01
C TYR A 119 -21.02 -10.64 19.31
N PHE A 120 -20.55 -11.60 18.52
CA PHE A 120 -20.79 -13.02 18.75
C PHE A 120 -20.24 -13.49 20.10
N ILE A 121 -19.02 -13.07 20.46
CA ILE A 121 -18.41 -13.41 21.74
C ILE A 121 -19.24 -12.84 22.90
N VAL A 122 -19.57 -11.55 22.86
CA VAL A 122 -20.37 -10.89 23.90
C VAL A 122 -21.72 -11.57 24.06
N SER A 123 -22.45 -11.78 22.96
CA SER A 123 -23.77 -12.40 22.99
C SER A 123 -23.74 -13.83 23.53
N ARG A 124 -22.75 -14.65 23.15
CA ARG A 124 -22.73 -16.07 23.49
C ARG A 124 -22.07 -16.39 24.84
N TYR A 125 -21.06 -15.62 25.24
CA TYR A 125 -20.30 -15.86 26.47
C TYR A 125 -20.72 -14.97 27.64
N LEU A 126 -21.22 -13.74 27.40
CA LEU A 126 -21.64 -12.85 28.49
C LEU A 126 -23.14 -12.95 28.80
N SER A 127 -23.99 -13.47 27.90
CA SER A 127 -25.42 -13.70 28.21
C SER A 127 -25.66 -14.62 29.44
N PRO A 128 -24.87 -15.69 29.67
CA PRO A 128 -24.97 -16.48 30.89
C PRO A 128 -24.70 -15.70 32.19
N LEU A 129 -23.83 -14.68 32.16
CA LEU A 129 -23.50 -13.88 33.35
C LEU A 129 -24.71 -13.11 33.88
N GLU A 130 -25.50 -12.52 32.99
CA GLU A 130 -26.70 -11.78 33.38
C GLU A 130 -27.69 -12.70 34.10
N LYS A 131 -27.87 -13.93 33.59
CA LYS A 131 -28.75 -14.93 34.22
C LYS A 131 -28.26 -15.36 35.61
N ILE A 132 -26.94 -15.57 35.77
CA ILE A 132 -26.34 -15.90 37.07
C ILE A 132 -26.52 -14.73 38.05
N GLN A 133 -26.29 -13.49 37.60
CA GLN A 133 -26.46 -12.29 38.45
C GLN A 133 -27.91 -12.13 38.90
N THR A 134 -28.89 -12.27 38.00
CA THR A 134 -30.31 -12.16 38.34
C THR A 134 -30.74 -13.25 39.33
N GLY A 135 -30.31 -14.50 39.12
CA GLY A 135 -30.70 -15.57 40.04
C GLY A 135 -30.02 -15.49 41.40
N LEU A 136 -28.76 -15.04 41.48
CA LEU A 136 -28.11 -14.74 42.77
C LEU A 136 -28.84 -13.63 43.53
N ASN A 137 -29.25 -12.55 42.85
CA ASN A 137 -30.06 -11.50 43.46
C ASN A 137 -31.39 -12.05 43.99
N SER A 138 -32.05 -12.92 43.21
CA SER A 138 -33.30 -13.56 43.64
C SER A 138 -33.10 -14.50 44.84
N PHE A 139 -31.98 -15.22 44.90
CA PHE A 139 -31.60 -16.04 46.05
C PHE A 139 -31.39 -15.18 47.31
N PHE A 140 -30.69 -14.05 47.19
CA PHE A 140 -30.52 -13.13 48.32
C PHE A 140 -31.83 -12.47 48.76
N ASP A 141 -32.72 -12.11 47.84
CA ASP A 141 -34.03 -11.55 48.20
C ASP A 141 -34.93 -12.58 48.91
N PHE A 142 -34.80 -13.87 48.57
CA PHE A 142 -35.45 -14.95 49.32
C PHE A 142 -34.91 -15.07 50.75
N ILE A 143 -33.58 -15.13 50.93
CA ILE A 143 -32.94 -15.18 52.27
C ILE A 143 -33.31 -13.95 53.11
N ASN A 144 -33.40 -12.78 52.48
CA ASN A 144 -33.80 -11.54 53.14
C ASN A 144 -35.32 -11.42 53.35
N HIS A 145 -36.10 -12.49 53.12
CA HIS A 145 -37.55 -12.54 53.29
C HIS A 145 -38.34 -11.51 52.46
N LYS A 146 -37.73 -10.95 51.41
CA LYS A 146 -38.40 -10.03 50.48
C LYS A 146 -39.27 -10.78 49.48
N THR A 147 -38.86 -11.99 49.09
CA THR A 147 -39.62 -12.90 48.24
C THR A 147 -39.89 -14.21 48.97
N LYS A 148 -40.97 -14.91 48.59
CA LYS A 148 -41.36 -16.21 49.20
C LYS A 148 -40.68 -17.42 48.54
N ASP A 149 -39.99 -17.19 47.43
CA ASP A 149 -39.27 -18.20 46.66
C ASP A 149 -38.08 -17.57 45.92
N SER A 150 -37.13 -18.38 45.49
CA SER A 150 -35.96 -17.96 44.68
C SER A 150 -36.07 -18.47 43.25
N ALA A 151 -35.65 -17.67 42.27
CA ALA A 151 -35.60 -18.09 40.87
C ALA A 151 -34.49 -19.12 40.62
N MET A 152 -34.83 -20.22 39.93
CA MET A 152 -33.86 -21.23 39.49
C MET A 152 -32.91 -20.66 38.42
N ILE A 153 -31.60 -20.79 38.62
CA ILE A 153 -30.58 -20.37 37.64
C ILE A 153 -30.45 -21.43 36.54
N ASP A 154 -31.23 -21.30 35.46
CA ASP A 154 -31.14 -22.20 34.30
C ASP A 154 -30.12 -21.68 33.26
N VAL A 155 -28.84 -22.02 33.46
CA VAL A 155 -27.77 -21.82 32.47
C VAL A 155 -27.44 -23.16 31.81
N LYS A 156 -27.96 -23.34 30.59
CA LYS A 156 -27.66 -24.50 29.73
C LYS A 156 -26.34 -24.29 28.97
N SER A 157 -25.23 -24.29 29.70
CA SER A 157 -23.89 -24.34 29.11
C SER A 157 -23.07 -25.46 29.76
N ASN A 158 -22.05 -25.95 29.05
CA ASN A 158 -21.11 -26.97 29.52
C ASN A 158 -19.73 -26.37 29.85
N ASP A 159 -19.66 -25.03 29.91
CA ASP A 159 -18.49 -24.24 30.29
C ASP A 159 -18.50 -23.91 31.79
N GLU A 160 -17.54 -23.09 32.23
CA GLU A 160 -17.38 -22.69 33.63
C GLU A 160 -18.63 -22.03 34.21
N PHE A 161 -19.38 -21.27 33.41
CA PHE A 161 -20.63 -20.63 33.86
C PHE A 161 -21.76 -21.63 34.06
N GLY A 162 -21.82 -22.68 33.23
CA GLY A 162 -22.74 -23.80 33.44
C GLY A 162 -22.41 -24.62 34.69
N ALA A 163 -21.13 -24.79 35.02
CA ALA A 163 -20.71 -25.43 36.27
C ALA A 163 -21.09 -24.60 37.50
N MET A 164 -20.90 -23.28 37.45
CA MET A 164 -21.33 -22.36 38.52
C MET A 164 -22.85 -22.39 38.73
N ALA A 165 -23.63 -22.32 37.67
CA ALA A 165 -25.10 -22.32 37.76
C ALA A 165 -25.69 -23.62 38.33
N LYS A 166 -25.01 -24.76 38.19
CA LYS A 166 -25.44 -26.04 38.80
C LYS A 166 -25.07 -26.16 40.28
N ALA A 167 -24.09 -25.38 40.74
CA ALA A 167 -23.60 -25.41 42.11
C ALA A 167 -24.35 -24.46 43.05
N ILE A 168 -25.07 -23.48 42.48
CA ILE A 168 -25.96 -22.53 43.18
C ILE A 168 -27.37 -23.10 43.18
#